data_AF-A0A1M5IUQ6-F1
#
_entry.id   AF-A0A1M5IUQ6-F1
#
_cell.length_a   1.000
_cell.length_b   1.000
_cell.length_c   1.000
_cell.angle_alpha   90.00
_cell.angle_beta   90.00
_cell.angle_gamma   90.00
#
_symmetry.space_group_name_H-M   'P 1'
#
loop_
_entity.id
_entity.type
_entity.pdbx_description
1 polymer ?
#
loop_
_entity_poly.entity_id
_entity_poly.type
_entity_poly.pdbx_seq_one_letter_code
_entity_poly.pdbx_strand_id
1 'polypeptide(L)'
;MENSGIFARRNFEAGQRFEEKQFMIKKWYFYTSLTIIIAFLSSGFKPLKIDTDEWFLIKNTDGIRYLFPSLEEDDYTNLNIPFTGNLFIGFKEAIGFKESEGKYKKVNSLGYMGKYQFGSETLKSVGIHDSTLFLRSPKMQERAFVALLSKNKAILQDVIDKYDGKVVNGILVTESGILAAAHLGGAGSVKRYFKYNGKKYIRDAYGTSIRSYMKAFGGYDTSLIVANVNAIASLN
;
A
#
# COMPACT_ATOMS: atom_id res chain seq x y z
N MET A 1 -31.64 -68.14 -32.24
CA MET A 1 -31.18 -67.39 -31.05
C MET A 1 -30.17 -66.27 -31.39
N GLU A 2 -29.76 -66.09 -32.65
CA GLU A 2 -28.71 -65.11 -33.02
C GLU A 2 -29.22 -63.65 -33.17
N ASN A 3 -30.50 -63.46 -33.51
CA ASN A 3 -31.09 -62.13 -33.72
C ASN A 3 -31.31 -61.31 -32.42
N SER A 4 -31.43 -61.96 -31.26
CA SER A 4 -31.67 -61.26 -29.99
C SER A 4 -30.40 -60.57 -29.45
N GLY A 5 -29.23 -61.17 -29.66
CA GLY A 5 -27.94 -60.59 -29.25
C GLY A 5 -27.54 -59.36 -30.08
N ILE A 6 -27.83 -59.37 -31.39
CA ILE A 6 -27.54 -58.24 -32.30
C ILE A 6 -28.45 -57.04 -31.97
N PHE A 7 -29.70 -57.29 -31.58
CA PHE A 7 -30.63 -56.22 -31.18
C PHE A 7 -30.23 -55.57 -29.85
N ALA A 8 -29.85 -56.39 -28.85
CA ALA A 8 -29.40 -55.89 -27.55
C ALA A 8 -28.11 -55.04 -27.67
N ARG A 9 -27.16 -55.47 -28.50
CA ARG A 9 -25.90 -54.73 -28.73
C ARG A 9 -26.13 -53.40 -29.43
N ARG A 10 -27.02 -53.34 -30.43
CA ARG A 10 -27.39 -52.08 -31.11
C ARG A 10 -28.04 -51.06 -30.17
N ASN A 11 -28.90 -51.52 -29.25
CA ASN A 11 -29.55 -50.62 -28.29
C ASN A 11 -28.57 -50.09 -27.23
N PHE A 12 -27.59 -50.90 -26.81
CA PHE A 12 -26.54 -50.46 -25.89
C PHE A 12 -25.61 -49.42 -26.52
N GLU A 13 -25.14 -49.66 -27.75
CA GLU A 13 -24.31 -48.70 -28.49
C GLU A 13 -25.06 -47.40 -28.81
N ALA A 14 -26.38 -47.47 -29.07
CA ALA A 14 -27.22 -46.30 -29.25
C ALA A 14 -27.38 -45.50 -27.95
N GLY A 15 -27.52 -46.18 -26.80
CA GLY A 15 -27.57 -45.56 -25.47
C GLY A 15 -26.29 -44.82 -25.11
N GLN A 16 -25.13 -45.45 -25.29
CA GLN A 16 -23.83 -44.79 -25.06
C GLN A 16 -23.62 -43.59 -25.99
N ARG A 17 -23.96 -43.72 -27.27
CA ARG A 17 -23.90 -42.62 -28.24
C ARG A 17 -24.84 -41.47 -27.87
N PHE A 18 -25.99 -41.77 -27.25
CA PHE A 18 -26.92 -40.76 -26.77
C PHE A 18 -26.36 -40.02 -25.55
N GLU A 19 -25.78 -40.72 -24.59
CA GLU A 19 -25.14 -40.12 -23.42
C GLU A 19 -23.91 -39.26 -23.79
N GLU A 20 -23.07 -39.72 -24.72
CA GLU A 20 -21.95 -38.94 -25.24
C GLU A 20 -22.42 -37.66 -25.92
N LYS A 21 -23.47 -37.73 -26.74
CA LYS A 21 -24.08 -36.54 -27.36
C LYS A 21 -24.61 -35.58 -26.29
N GLN A 22 -25.30 -36.07 -25.27
CA GLN A 22 -25.80 -35.24 -24.16
C GLN A 22 -24.66 -34.58 -23.38
N PHE A 23 -23.56 -35.29 -23.15
CA PHE A 23 -22.36 -34.75 -22.50
C PHE A 23 -21.69 -33.66 -23.35
N MET A 24 -21.55 -33.88 -24.65
CA MET A 24 -20.99 -32.90 -25.59
C MET A 24 -21.87 -31.66 -25.70
N ILE A 25 -23.19 -31.82 -25.72
CA ILE A 25 -24.16 -30.71 -25.72
C ILE A 25 -24.00 -29.86 -24.45
N LYS A 26 -23.90 -30.47 -23.26
CA LYS A 26 -23.69 -29.76 -21.98
C LYS A 26 -22.37 -28.99 -21.95
N LYS A 27 -21.27 -29.59 -22.42
CA LYS A 27 -19.98 -28.90 -22.58
C LYS A 27 -20.09 -27.71 -23.52
N TRP A 28 -20.82 -27.86 -24.62
CA TRP A 28 -20.98 -26.79 -25.60
C TRP A 28 -21.74 -25.60 -24.99
N TYR A 29 -22.84 -25.84 -24.27
CA TYR A 29 -23.53 -24.79 -23.51
C TYR A 29 -22.66 -24.11 -22.46
N PHE A 30 -21.76 -24.85 -21.80
CA PHE A 30 -20.82 -24.28 -20.84
C PHE A 30 -19.83 -23.32 -21.51
N TYR A 31 -19.20 -23.73 -22.61
CA TYR A 31 -18.22 -22.89 -23.32
C TYR A 31 -18.87 -21.72 -24.06
N THR A 32 -20.08 -21.88 -24.61
CA THR A 32 -20.82 -20.77 -25.21
C THR A 32 -21.26 -19.75 -24.17
N SER A 33 -21.71 -20.20 -22.99
CA SER A 33 -22.01 -19.29 -21.87
C SER A 33 -20.76 -18.53 -21.40
N LEU A 34 -19.62 -19.23 -21.24
CA LEU A 34 -18.36 -18.62 -20.81
C LEU A 34 -17.85 -17.57 -21.80
N THR A 35 -17.94 -17.85 -23.10
CA THR A 35 -17.53 -16.90 -24.15
C THR A 35 -18.44 -15.66 -24.22
N ILE A 36 -19.75 -15.82 -24.01
CA ILE A 36 -20.69 -14.69 -23.90
C ILE A 36 -20.35 -13.82 -22.68
N ILE A 37 -20.05 -14.43 -21.53
CA ILE A 37 -19.66 -13.68 -20.32
C ILE A 37 -18.36 -12.89 -20.57
N ILE A 38 -17.34 -13.53 -21.16
CA ILE A 38 -16.07 -12.86 -21.48
C ILE A 38 -16.30 -11.72 -22.48
N ALA A 39 -17.12 -11.93 -23.50
CA ALA A 39 -17.45 -10.88 -24.48
C ALA A 39 -18.22 -9.71 -23.83
N PHE A 40 -19.17 -10.00 -22.94
CA PHE A 40 -19.92 -8.98 -22.20
C PHE A 40 -19.00 -8.17 -21.28
N LEU A 41 -18.12 -8.83 -20.53
CA LEU A 41 -17.12 -8.17 -19.69
C LEU A 41 -16.16 -7.33 -20.55
N SER A 42 -15.68 -7.88 -21.67
CA SER A 42 -14.75 -7.19 -22.58
C SER A 42 -15.40 -5.98 -23.27
N SER A 43 -16.70 -6.04 -23.58
CA SER A 43 -17.46 -4.92 -24.16
C SER A 43 -17.60 -3.73 -23.22
N GLY A 44 -17.43 -3.94 -21.90
CA GLY A 44 -17.40 -2.86 -20.90
C GLY A 44 -16.07 -2.11 -20.85
N PHE A 45 -14.99 -2.68 -21.39
CA PHE A 45 -13.69 -2.03 -21.48
C PHE A 45 -13.66 -1.10 -22.69
N LYS A 46 -13.96 0.18 -22.49
CA LYS A 46 -13.62 1.21 -23.47
C LYS A 46 -12.09 1.31 -23.56
N PRO A 47 -11.49 1.36 -24.77
CA PRO A 47 -10.07 1.69 -24.89
C PRO A 47 -9.85 3.07 -24.26
N LEU A 48 -8.89 3.16 -23.33
CA LEU A 48 -8.55 4.42 -22.67
C LEU A 48 -8.23 5.47 -23.72
N LYS A 49 -9.10 6.47 -23.86
CA LYS A 49 -8.73 7.76 -24.45
C LYS A 49 -8.26 8.61 -23.28
N ILE A 50 -6.95 8.75 -23.15
CA ILE A 50 -6.35 9.64 -22.18
C ILE A 50 -6.54 11.05 -22.73
N ASP A 51 -7.54 11.78 -22.24
CA ASP A 51 -7.62 13.22 -22.41
C ASP A 51 -6.64 13.84 -21.40
N THR A 52 -5.47 14.22 -21.89
CA THR A 52 -4.45 14.88 -21.07
C THR A 52 -4.82 16.35 -20.90
N ASP A 53 -5.69 16.65 -19.94
CA ASP A 53 -5.89 18.03 -19.52
C ASP A 53 -4.62 18.56 -18.83
N GLU A 54 -4.16 19.71 -19.34
CA GLU A 54 -2.84 20.31 -19.15
C GLU A 54 -2.42 20.63 -17.70
N TRP A 55 -3.29 20.46 -16.70
CA TRP A 55 -2.90 20.62 -15.28
C TRP A 55 -2.01 19.46 -14.78
N PHE A 56 -2.08 18.29 -15.44
CA PHE A 56 -1.21 17.14 -15.16
C PHE A 56 0.17 17.26 -15.83
N LEU A 57 0.31 18.13 -16.84
CA LEU A 57 1.50 18.24 -17.68
C LEU A 57 2.13 19.63 -17.64
N ILE A 58 2.50 20.11 -16.45
CA ILE A 58 3.43 21.25 -16.38
C ILE A 58 4.87 20.74 -16.39
N LYS A 59 5.41 20.61 -17.60
CA LYS A 59 6.81 20.28 -17.88
C LYS A 59 7.73 21.38 -17.33
N ASN A 60 8.57 21.03 -16.37
CA ASN A 60 9.89 21.65 -16.15
C ASN A 60 10.87 20.51 -15.88
N THR A 61 11.99 20.54 -16.59
CA THR A 61 12.91 19.50 -17.13
C THR A 61 13.09 18.14 -16.44
N ASP A 62 12.69 17.95 -15.18
CA ASP A 62 12.88 16.71 -14.38
C ASP A 62 11.59 16.29 -13.64
N GLY A 63 10.48 17.01 -13.85
CA GLY A 63 9.11 16.50 -13.72
C GLY A 63 8.47 16.37 -12.35
N ILE A 64 9.08 16.76 -11.22
CA ILE A 64 8.43 16.62 -9.90
C ILE A 64 7.71 17.91 -9.49
N ARG A 65 6.38 17.93 -9.70
CA ARG A 65 5.45 18.81 -8.98
C ARG A 65 4.51 17.93 -8.15
N TYR A 66 4.60 18.02 -6.82
CA TYR A 66 3.64 17.34 -5.94
C TYR A 66 2.35 18.14 -5.81
N LEU A 67 1.24 17.46 -6.10
CA LEU A 67 -0.07 17.80 -5.56
C LEU A 67 -0.05 17.58 -4.05
N PHE A 68 -0.45 18.60 -3.29
CA PHE A 68 -0.90 18.37 -1.92
C PHE A 68 -2.09 17.39 -1.96
N PRO A 69 -2.23 16.47 -0.99
CA PRO A 69 -3.48 15.74 -0.87
C PRO A 69 -4.59 16.77 -0.67
N SER A 70 -5.54 16.81 -1.61
CA SER A 70 -6.68 17.69 -1.54
C SER A 70 -7.65 17.21 -0.47
N LEU A 71 -8.48 18.15 -0.01
CA LEU A 71 -9.47 17.94 1.05
C LEU A 71 -10.79 17.40 0.51
N GLU A 72 -10.95 17.30 -0.81
CA GLU A 72 -12.19 16.86 -1.45
C GLU A 72 -12.02 15.41 -1.95
N GLU A 73 -13.00 14.57 -1.62
CA GLU A 73 -12.96 13.11 -1.79
C GLU A 73 -12.97 12.71 -3.29
N ASP A 74 -13.45 13.59 -4.15
CA ASP A 74 -13.60 13.48 -5.61
C ASP A 74 -12.31 13.66 -6.41
N ASP A 75 -11.27 14.25 -5.83
CA ASP A 75 -9.94 14.32 -6.45
C ASP A 75 -9.25 12.95 -6.54
N TYR A 76 -9.65 12.00 -5.69
CA TYR A 76 -9.14 10.63 -5.71
C TYR A 76 -10.05 9.66 -6.48
N THR A 77 -11.34 9.96 -6.64
CA THR A 77 -12.28 9.10 -7.39
C THR A 77 -12.05 9.15 -8.90
N ASN A 78 -11.38 10.20 -9.40
CA ASN A 78 -10.98 10.34 -10.80
C ASN A 78 -9.61 9.71 -11.13
N LEU A 79 -8.86 9.24 -10.12
CA LEU A 79 -7.62 8.49 -10.33
C LEU A 79 -7.93 7.01 -10.46
N ASN A 80 -8.28 6.58 -11.68
CA ASN A 80 -8.37 5.16 -12.01
C ASN A 80 -6.94 4.60 -12.21
N ILE A 81 -6.10 4.65 -11.16
CA ILE A 81 -4.74 4.09 -11.15
C ILE A 81 -4.82 2.65 -10.64
N PRO A 82 -4.74 1.64 -11.53
CA PRO A 82 -4.42 0.31 -11.08
C PRO A 82 -2.96 0.36 -10.62
N PHE A 83 -2.70 -0.01 -9.37
CA PHE A 83 -1.36 -0.14 -8.76
C PHE A 83 -0.72 1.10 -8.09
N THR A 84 -1.43 1.74 -7.15
CA THR A 84 -0.79 2.57 -6.10
C THR A 84 -0.13 1.76 -4.98
N GLY A 85 -0.30 0.43 -4.99
CA GLY A 85 -0.06 -0.46 -3.83
C GLY A 85 1.30 -0.29 -3.16
N ASN A 86 2.37 -0.09 -3.94
CA ASN A 86 3.73 0.03 -3.40
C ASN A 86 4.33 1.44 -3.55
N LEU A 87 3.61 2.44 -4.07
CA LEU A 87 4.18 3.79 -4.24
C LEU A 87 4.29 4.54 -2.90
N PHE A 88 5.07 5.62 -2.87
CA PHE A 88 5.22 6.45 -1.67
C PHE A 88 3.88 6.99 -1.15
N ILE A 89 2.92 7.29 -2.03
CA ILE A 89 1.56 7.68 -1.62
C ILE A 89 0.85 6.54 -0.87
N GLY A 90 0.96 5.30 -1.34
CA GLY A 90 0.43 4.12 -0.66
C GLY A 90 1.05 3.93 0.71
N PHE A 91 2.36 4.17 0.85
CA PHE A 91 3.06 4.12 2.14
C PHE A 91 2.48 5.11 3.15
N LYS A 92 2.28 6.38 2.73
CA LYS A 92 1.67 7.41 3.56
C LYS A 92 0.25 7.04 3.98
N GLU A 93 -0.57 6.57 3.06
CA GLU A 93 -1.97 6.22 3.37
C GLU A 93 -2.06 4.98 4.27
N ALA A 94 -1.23 3.96 4.05
CA ALA A 94 -1.19 2.77 4.88
C ALA A 94 -0.82 3.11 6.34
N ILE A 95 0.18 3.97 6.55
CA ILE A 95 0.56 4.42 7.90
C ILE A 95 -0.54 5.30 8.48
N GLY A 96 -1.03 6.31 7.76
CA GLY A 96 -2.09 7.19 8.24
C GLY A 96 -3.37 6.43 8.64
N PHE A 97 -3.73 5.39 7.88
CA PHE A 97 -4.84 4.50 8.20
C PHE A 97 -4.55 3.69 9.47
N LYS A 98 -3.35 3.12 9.61
CA LYS A 98 -2.98 2.35 10.80
C LYS A 98 -2.96 3.20 12.08
N GLU A 99 -2.48 4.44 11.99
CA GLU A 99 -2.31 5.34 13.12
C GLU A 99 -3.64 5.96 13.57
N SER A 100 -4.49 6.38 12.63
CA SER A 100 -5.69 7.17 12.96
C SER A 100 -6.91 6.92 12.09
N GLU A 101 -6.88 5.94 11.18
CA GLU A 101 -7.87 5.77 10.11
C GLU A 101 -7.94 7.01 9.20
N GLY A 102 -6.81 7.70 8.97
CA GLY A 102 -6.76 8.91 8.13
C GLY A 102 -7.26 10.19 8.80
N LYS A 103 -7.62 10.16 10.09
CA LYS A 103 -8.27 11.28 10.79
C LYS A 103 -7.26 12.36 11.23
N TYR A 104 -7.18 13.46 10.47
CA TYR A 104 -6.31 14.61 10.77
C TYR A 104 -6.57 15.33 12.10
N LYS A 105 -7.74 15.15 12.70
CA LYS A 105 -8.11 15.79 13.98
C LYS A 105 -8.07 14.84 15.18
N LYS A 106 -7.61 13.60 15.00
CA LYS A 106 -7.59 12.60 16.08
C LYS A 106 -6.50 12.93 17.09
N VAL A 107 -6.83 12.88 18.38
CA VAL A 107 -5.86 12.94 19.48
C VAL A 107 -6.11 11.73 20.37
N ASN A 108 -5.07 10.93 20.65
CA ASN A 108 -5.21 9.76 21.52
C ASN A 108 -5.02 10.10 23.00
N SER A 109 -5.21 9.10 23.87
CA SER A 109 -5.12 9.25 25.32
C SER A 109 -3.72 9.64 25.83
N LEU A 110 -2.67 9.43 25.02
CA LEU A 110 -1.29 9.82 25.34
C LEU A 110 -0.90 11.18 24.72
N GLY A 111 -1.85 11.86 24.05
CA GLY A 111 -1.62 13.18 23.46
C GLY A 111 -0.93 13.15 22.09
N TYR A 112 -0.87 12.00 21.41
CA TYR A 112 -0.42 11.96 20.02
C TYR A 112 -1.52 12.44 19.09
N MET A 113 -1.15 13.21 18.07
CA MET A 113 -2.04 14.08 17.32
C MET A 113 -2.01 13.82 15.82
N GLY A 114 -3.16 13.94 15.18
CA GLY A 114 -3.30 13.99 13.73
C GLY A 114 -3.27 12.63 13.04
N LYS A 115 -3.26 12.68 11.71
CA LYS A 115 -3.33 11.51 10.81
C LYS A 115 -2.27 10.47 11.13
N TYR A 116 -1.07 10.96 11.45
CA TYR A 116 0.12 10.16 11.72
C TYR A 116 0.47 10.06 13.21
N GLN A 117 -0.46 10.41 14.11
CA GLN A 117 -0.28 10.32 15.56
C GLN A 117 1.09 10.84 16.02
N PHE A 118 1.38 12.12 15.79
CA PHE A 118 2.61 12.76 16.20
C PHE A 118 2.62 13.12 17.69
N GLY A 119 3.72 12.84 18.38
CA GLY A 119 4.00 13.38 19.72
C GLY A 119 4.50 14.83 19.66
N SER A 120 4.28 15.60 20.72
CA SER A 120 4.66 17.02 20.81
C SER A 120 6.16 17.27 20.58
N GLU A 121 7.03 16.45 21.18
CA GLU A 121 8.48 16.55 20.97
C GLU A 121 8.89 16.22 19.53
N THR A 122 8.22 15.25 18.91
CA THR A 122 8.45 14.92 17.49
C THR A 122 8.03 16.07 16.58
N LEU A 123 6.92 16.76 16.86
CA LEU A 123 6.51 17.96 16.13
C LEU A 123 7.57 19.07 16.20
N LYS A 124 8.08 19.35 17.41
CA LYS A 124 9.16 20.34 17.60
C LYS A 124 10.39 19.95 16.80
N SER A 125 10.73 18.66 16.74
CA SER A 125 11.89 18.17 15.99
C SER A 125 11.82 18.43 14.48
N VAL A 126 10.60 18.62 13.93
CA VAL A 126 10.34 18.98 12.53
C VAL A 126 9.90 20.44 12.35
N GLY A 127 10.14 21.29 13.36
CA GLY A 127 9.91 22.74 13.29
C GLY A 127 8.48 23.20 13.57
N ILE A 128 7.62 22.34 14.13
CA ILE A 128 6.24 22.67 14.45
C ILE A 128 6.09 22.84 15.95
N HIS A 129 5.80 24.07 16.37
CA HIS A 129 5.67 24.44 17.78
C HIS A 129 4.22 24.69 18.23
N ASP A 130 3.30 24.91 17.27
CA ASP A 130 1.87 25.12 17.54
C ASP A 130 1.06 23.87 17.16
N SER A 131 0.72 23.08 18.17
CA SER A 131 -0.10 21.87 18.03
C SER A 131 -1.53 22.16 17.58
N THR A 132 -2.07 23.33 17.89
CA THR A 132 -3.43 23.71 17.49
C THR A 132 -3.47 24.02 16.00
N LEU A 133 -2.47 24.76 15.51
CA LEU A 133 -2.29 25.00 14.08
C LEU A 133 -2.05 23.69 13.32
N PHE A 134 -1.23 22.79 13.88
CA PHE A 134 -0.97 21.47 13.32
C PHE A 134 -2.24 20.64 13.11
N LEU A 135 -3.10 20.53 14.14
CA LEU A 135 -4.36 19.78 14.05
C LEU A 135 -5.36 20.37 13.06
N ARG A 136 -5.27 21.68 12.78
CA ARG A 136 -6.13 22.37 11.82
C ARG A 136 -5.62 22.34 10.38
N SER A 137 -4.39 21.89 10.15
CA SER A 137 -3.74 21.95 8.83
C SER A 137 -3.30 20.56 8.35
N PRO A 138 -4.16 19.84 7.60
CA PRO A 138 -3.80 18.57 6.96
C PRO A 138 -2.50 18.65 6.15
N LYS A 139 -2.33 19.73 5.37
CA LYS A 139 -1.10 20.04 4.62
C LYS A 139 0.14 20.09 5.52
N MET A 140 0.03 20.68 6.71
CA MET A 140 1.15 20.71 7.67
C MET A 140 1.48 19.31 8.20
N GLN A 141 0.47 18.47 8.45
CA GLN A 141 0.70 17.09 8.92
C GLN A 141 1.41 16.23 7.87
N GLU A 142 1.02 16.37 6.60
CA GLU A 142 1.67 15.69 5.47
C GLU A 142 3.13 16.12 5.31
N ARG A 143 3.41 17.44 5.41
CA ARG A 143 4.78 17.97 5.39
C ARG A 143 5.60 17.50 6.60
N ALA A 144 5.00 17.46 7.79
CA ALA A 144 5.63 16.95 9.00
C ALA A 144 6.02 15.47 8.86
N PHE A 145 5.15 14.66 8.26
CA PHE A 145 5.42 13.25 8.00
C PHE A 145 6.63 13.08 7.08
N VAL A 146 6.67 13.78 5.94
CA VAL A 146 7.81 13.72 5.01
C VAL A 146 9.10 14.21 5.67
N ALA A 147 9.06 15.30 6.45
CA ALA A 147 10.22 15.81 7.17
C ALA A 147 10.76 14.78 8.19
N LEU A 148 9.86 14.15 8.97
CA LEU A 148 10.25 13.10 9.92
C LEU A 148 10.89 11.90 9.22
N LEU A 149 10.32 11.45 8.09
CA LEU A 149 10.91 10.36 7.32
C LEU A 149 12.29 10.73 6.77
N SER A 150 12.46 11.96 6.28
CA SER A 150 13.75 12.46 5.77
C SER A 150 14.83 12.47 6.86
N LYS A 151 14.47 12.89 8.08
CA LYS A 151 15.36 12.82 9.25
C LYS A 151 15.72 11.39 9.61
N ASN A 152 14.71 10.53 9.72
CA ASN A 152 14.89 9.12 10.07
C ASN A 152 15.76 8.39 9.04
N LYS A 153 15.56 8.67 7.74
CA LYS A 153 16.38 8.12 6.65
C LYS A 153 17.85 8.50 6.81
N ALA A 154 18.13 9.78 7.05
CA ALA A 154 19.50 10.24 7.31
C ALA A 154 20.13 9.58 8.55
N ILE A 155 19.39 9.49 9.66
CA ILE A 155 19.90 8.90 10.91
C ILE A 155 20.15 7.39 10.78
N LEU A 156 19.37 6.71 9.94
CA LEU A 156 19.38 5.27 9.76
C LEU A 156 20.04 4.82 8.46
N GLN A 157 20.75 5.70 7.75
CA GLN A 157 21.36 5.36 6.46
C GLN A 157 22.27 4.13 6.58
N ASP A 158 23.09 4.08 7.64
CA ASP A 158 23.96 2.94 7.96
C ASP A 158 23.19 1.63 8.19
N VAL A 159 22.00 1.73 8.77
CA VAL A 159 21.11 0.60 9.01
C VAL A 159 20.45 0.15 7.70
N ILE A 160 19.96 1.11 6.89
CA ILE A 160 19.32 0.84 5.60
C ILE A 160 20.33 0.13 4.68
N ASP A 161 21.51 0.72 4.46
CA ASP A 161 22.55 0.16 3.60
C ASP A 161 22.96 -1.26 4.03
N LYS A 162 22.98 -1.49 5.35
CA LYS A 162 23.40 -2.78 5.91
C LYS A 162 22.33 -3.85 5.84
N TYR A 163 21.05 -3.52 5.97
CA TYR A 163 20.00 -4.50 6.21
C TYR A 163 18.90 -4.54 5.15
N ASP A 164 18.77 -3.53 4.29
CA ASP A 164 17.80 -3.54 3.19
C ASP A 164 17.99 -4.79 2.30
N GLY A 165 16.88 -5.44 1.96
CA GLY A 165 16.86 -6.71 1.22
C GLY A 165 17.28 -7.96 2.01
N LYS A 166 17.65 -7.85 3.29
CA LYS A 166 18.08 -9.01 4.11
C LYS A 166 16.96 -9.55 4.97
N VAL A 167 17.05 -10.82 5.34
CA VAL A 167 16.15 -11.44 6.31
C VAL A 167 16.74 -11.34 7.71
N VAL A 168 16.06 -10.66 8.63
CA VAL A 168 16.43 -10.56 10.05
C VAL A 168 15.30 -11.08 10.91
N ASN A 169 15.59 -12.11 11.73
CA ASN A 169 14.60 -12.76 12.60
C ASN A 169 13.28 -13.13 11.88
N GLY A 170 13.41 -13.70 10.67
CA GLY A 170 12.30 -14.16 9.84
C GLY A 170 11.50 -13.06 9.13
N ILE A 171 12.01 -11.84 9.03
CA ILE A 171 11.38 -10.73 8.30
C ILE A 171 12.32 -10.26 7.21
N LEU A 172 11.81 -10.15 5.97
CA LEU A 172 12.47 -9.41 4.91
C LEU A 172 12.47 -7.92 5.27
N VAL A 173 13.65 -7.39 5.53
CA VAL A 173 13.87 -5.99 5.87
C VAL A 173 13.85 -5.17 4.58
N THR A 174 13.17 -4.04 4.63
CA THR A 174 13.11 -3.07 3.54
C THR A 174 13.32 -1.65 4.09
N GLU A 175 13.78 -0.71 3.27
CA GLU A 175 13.87 0.71 3.65
C GLU A 175 12.54 1.23 4.20
N SER A 176 11.42 0.99 3.51
CA SER A 176 10.09 1.43 3.95
C SER A 176 9.70 0.86 5.32
N GLY A 177 10.00 -0.42 5.57
CA GLY A 177 9.76 -1.05 6.86
C GLY A 177 10.62 -0.44 7.99
N ILE A 178 11.88 -0.11 7.69
CA ILE A 178 12.80 0.57 8.62
C ILE A 178 12.26 1.96 8.97
N LEU A 179 11.82 2.73 7.98
CA LEU A 179 11.29 4.08 8.18
C LEU A 179 9.97 4.08 8.94
N ALA A 180 9.07 3.13 8.65
CA ALA A 180 7.83 2.95 9.41
C ALA A 180 8.11 2.57 10.88
N ALA A 181 9.03 1.65 11.11
CA ALA A 181 9.46 1.30 12.46
C ALA A 181 10.07 2.50 13.22
N ALA A 182 10.82 3.35 12.52
CA ALA A 182 11.36 4.59 13.09
C ALA A 182 10.27 5.62 13.38
N HIS A 183 9.21 5.68 12.57
CA HIS A 183 8.04 6.51 12.85
C HIS A 183 7.37 6.07 14.17
N LEU A 184 7.15 4.76 14.36
CA LEU A 184 6.52 4.21 15.56
C LEU A 184 7.34 4.45 16.84
N GLY A 185 8.62 4.07 16.83
CA GLY A 185 9.41 3.98 18.07
C GLY A 185 10.70 4.79 18.07
N GLY A 186 10.93 5.61 17.03
CA GLY A 186 12.15 6.39 16.85
C GLY A 186 13.32 5.59 16.29
N ALA A 187 14.26 6.28 15.65
CA ALA A 187 15.46 5.69 15.05
C ALA A 187 16.32 4.91 16.06
N GLY A 188 16.42 5.37 17.31
CA GLY A 188 17.16 4.65 18.35
C GLY A 188 16.60 3.26 18.65
N SER A 189 15.28 3.10 18.59
CA SER A 189 14.62 1.80 18.77
C SER A 189 14.94 0.85 17.61
N VAL A 190 14.99 1.36 16.39
CA VAL A 190 15.39 0.61 15.20
C VAL A 190 16.85 0.16 15.29
N LYS A 191 17.77 1.07 15.65
CA LYS A 191 19.19 0.72 15.88
C LYS A 191 19.34 -0.40 16.93
N ARG A 192 18.59 -0.31 18.04
CA ARG A 192 18.57 -1.38 19.05
C ARG A 192 18.00 -2.68 18.53
N TYR A 193 16.95 -2.66 17.71
CA TYR A 193 16.38 -3.86 17.10
C TYR A 193 17.45 -4.63 16.31
N PHE A 194 18.19 -3.94 15.44
CA PHE A 194 19.24 -4.55 14.64
C PHE A 194 20.48 -4.94 15.45
N LYS A 195 20.85 -4.16 16.47
CA LYS A 195 21.95 -4.51 17.41
C LYS A 195 21.75 -5.89 18.04
N TYR A 196 20.51 -6.31 18.29
CA TYR A 196 20.17 -7.61 18.85
C TYR A 196 19.64 -8.60 17.81
N ASN A 197 19.95 -8.42 16.52
CA ASN A 197 19.50 -9.28 15.42
C ASN A 197 17.99 -9.54 15.43
N GLY A 198 17.21 -8.53 15.80
CA GLY A 198 15.75 -8.59 15.88
C GLY A 198 15.17 -9.45 16.99
N LYS A 199 15.98 -9.98 17.91
CA LYS A 199 15.54 -10.84 19.02
C LYS A 199 14.94 -10.07 20.19
N LYS A 200 15.30 -8.80 20.35
CA LYS A 200 14.78 -7.95 21.44
C LYS A 200 13.39 -7.43 21.09
N TYR A 201 12.42 -7.66 21.98
CA TYR A 201 11.09 -7.08 21.87
C TYR A 201 11.13 -5.59 22.23
N ILE A 202 10.86 -4.74 21.25
CA ILE A 202 10.77 -3.28 21.42
C ILE A 202 9.36 -2.87 21.00
N ARG A 203 8.62 -2.24 21.91
CA ARG A 203 7.22 -1.87 21.76
C ARG A 203 6.99 -0.41 22.12
N ASP A 204 5.96 0.18 21.54
CA ASP A 204 5.41 1.46 21.97
C ASP A 204 4.59 1.31 23.27
N ALA A 205 3.97 2.41 23.71
CA ALA A 205 3.13 2.43 24.90
C ALA A 205 1.82 1.63 24.77
N TYR A 206 1.37 1.34 23.54
CA TYR A 206 0.17 0.55 23.27
C TYR A 206 0.48 -0.94 22.98
N GLY A 207 1.75 -1.34 23.06
CA GLY A 207 2.20 -2.71 22.84
C GLY A 207 2.50 -3.07 21.38
N THR A 208 2.36 -2.13 20.45
CA THR A 208 2.75 -2.29 19.04
C THR A 208 4.25 -2.40 18.93
N SER A 209 4.76 -3.39 18.18
CA SER A 209 6.19 -3.64 18.09
C SER A 209 6.86 -3.03 16.86
N ILE A 210 8.13 -2.66 17.01
CA ILE A 210 9.02 -2.30 15.87
C ILE A 210 8.98 -3.38 14.78
N ARG A 211 9.02 -4.64 15.22
CA ARG A 211 8.97 -5.83 14.34
C ARG A 211 7.69 -5.85 13.49
N SER A 212 6.53 -5.55 14.11
CA SER A 212 5.25 -5.52 13.39
C SER A 212 5.21 -4.41 12.33
N TYR A 213 5.73 -3.23 12.63
CA TYR A 213 5.76 -2.13 11.64
C TYR A 213 6.72 -2.44 10.49
N MET A 214 7.90 -2.96 10.81
CA MET A 214 8.86 -3.35 9.78
C MET A 214 8.31 -4.41 8.83
N LYS A 215 7.48 -5.34 9.33
CA LYS A 215 6.79 -6.35 8.51
C LYS A 215 5.60 -5.77 7.74
N ALA A 216 4.75 -4.97 8.39
CA ALA A 216 3.49 -4.50 7.82
C ALA A 216 3.68 -3.43 6.73
N PHE A 217 4.73 -2.62 6.84
CA PHE A 217 5.00 -1.51 5.94
C PHE A 217 6.25 -1.75 5.07
N GLY A 218 6.62 -3.01 4.89
CA GLY A 218 7.73 -3.37 4.03
C GLY A 218 7.33 -3.47 2.55
N GLY A 219 8.23 -3.08 1.65
CA GLY A 219 8.05 -3.23 0.20
C GLY A 219 7.44 -2.03 -0.53
N TYR A 220 7.34 -0.88 0.12
CA TYR A 220 6.96 0.37 -0.54
C TYR A 220 8.19 1.08 -1.12
N ASP A 221 8.02 1.77 -2.23
CA ASP A 221 9.00 2.66 -2.84
C ASP A 221 9.09 3.97 -2.05
N THR A 222 10.25 4.16 -1.42
CA THR A 222 10.61 5.34 -0.65
C THR A 222 11.78 6.12 -1.26
N SER A 223 12.10 5.86 -2.54
CA SER A 223 13.18 6.53 -3.28
C SER A 223 13.05 8.05 -3.29
N LEU A 224 11.82 8.55 -3.28
CA LEU A 224 11.47 9.98 -3.25
C LEU A 224 11.81 10.68 -1.93
N ILE A 225 12.08 9.92 -0.86
CA ILE A 225 12.48 10.48 0.43
C ILE A 225 13.97 10.78 0.37
N VAL A 226 14.30 12.07 0.35
CA VAL A 226 15.68 12.55 0.40
C VAL A 226 16.15 12.59 1.85
N ALA A 227 17.28 11.93 2.13
CA ALA A 227 17.87 11.93 3.47
C ALA A 227 18.33 13.34 3.87
N ASN A 228 17.77 13.88 4.96
CA ASN A 228 18.18 15.17 5.50
C ASN A 228 17.88 15.23 7.02
N VAL A 229 18.94 15.24 7.83
CA VAL A 229 18.84 15.28 9.30
C VAL A 229 18.24 16.60 9.84
N ASN A 230 18.32 17.67 9.05
CA ASN A 230 17.81 19.00 9.38
C ASN A 230 16.45 19.30 8.75
N ALA A 231 15.78 18.30 8.15
CA ALA A 231 14.50 18.51 7.49
C ALA A 231 13.44 19.09 8.44
N ILE A 232 12.75 20.14 8.00
CA ILE A 232 11.63 20.75 8.73
C ILE A 232 10.39 20.78 7.85
N ALA A 233 9.22 20.79 8.47
CA ALA A 233 7.94 20.99 7.80
C ALA A 233 7.79 22.47 7.45
N SER A 234 8.49 22.93 6.41
CA SER A 234 8.44 24.33 5.98
C SER A 234 7.01 24.74 5.63
N LEU A 235 6.60 25.92 6.07
CA LEU A 235 5.31 26.53 5.72
C LEU A 235 5.33 27.21 4.35
N ASN A 236 6.52 27.43 3.78
CA ASN A 236 6.70 28.11 2.50
C ASN A 236 6.11 27.32 1.32
#